data_AF-A0A946QE16-F1
#
_entry.id   AF-A0A946QE16-F1
#
_cell.length_a   1.000
_cell.length_b   1.000
_cell.length_c   1.000
_cell.angle_alpha   90.00
_cell.angle_beta   90.00
_cell.angle_gamma   90.00
#
_symmetry.space_group_name_H-M   'P 1'
#
loop_
_entity.id
_entity.type
_entity.pdbx_description
1 polymer ?
#
loop_
_entity_poly.entity_id
_entity_poly.type
_entity_poly.pdbx_seq_one_letter_code
_entity_poly.pdbx_strand_id
1 'polypeptide(L)'
;MIRDTQVLVCIAISILFCSGVSADTKPLIKSGDRVVFLGGTFVERMQNYGHVEAEISSRVSGVTFRNLGWSGDNVWGESRAVFGTVSQGFERLQRDMTLAQPSVIIVSYGANEAHAGNAGLSRFVLGYQTLLDALKLHEASVILVTPRYYENLGPPLPDPGGYNAKLKLYIDAIDSLATEQNLPVIHLSKPESSGQAGVKHELRPKSWRVLPAHSGLTNNGIHLTSQGYQVLARQIADDLKLPKSIFSVSGMQGTNVNISDYIALPDSIRFVMTPTRIVSLDMSGHGNDEVKANLVHLRFDDLRPGKYAIYIDDTKLARVTANQLKIGVALPSSFQHATAKRAYELTAAKNMMFFHRHRPQNETYLFLFRKHEQGNNAVEVPQFDPIIDGFENNIQSIQNSTSYRVEIRRS
;
A
#
# COMPACT_ATOMS: atom_id res chain seq x y z
N MET A 1 78.58 -4.68 -19.11
CA MET A 1 78.13 -3.62 -18.18
C MET A 1 77.09 -2.76 -18.90
N ILE A 2 75.85 -3.26 -19.03
CA ILE A 2 74.67 -2.50 -19.44
C ILE A 2 73.52 -3.11 -18.64
N ARG A 3 72.79 -2.25 -17.91
CA ARG A 3 71.73 -2.60 -16.95
C ARG A 3 70.39 -2.66 -17.69
N ASP A 4 69.71 -3.81 -17.64
CA ASP A 4 68.29 -3.90 -17.95
C ASP A 4 67.47 -3.57 -16.70
N THR A 5 66.71 -2.49 -16.79
CA THR A 5 65.85 -1.99 -15.72
C THR A 5 64.43 -2.44 -16.02
N GLN A 6 63.94 -3.48 -15.35
CA GLN A 6 62.52 -3.83 -15.38
C GLN A 6 61.74 -2.94 -14.41
N VAL A 7 60.86 -2.11 -14.97
CA VAL A 7 59.88 -1.30 -14.23
C VAL A 7 58.71 -2.21 -13.85
N LEU A 8 58.56 -2.51 -12.56
CA LEU A 8 57.34 -3.10 -12.01
C LEU A 8 56.24 -2.02 -11.96
N VAL A 9 55.16 -2.21 -12.72
CA VAL A 9 53.93 -1.42 -12.61
C VAL A 9 53.06 -2.07 -11.52
N CYS A 10 53.03 -1.48 -10.33
CA CYS A 10 52.07 -1.83 -9.29
C CYS A 10 50.70 -1.20 -9.62
N ILE A 11 49.75 -2.02 -10.07
CA ILE A 11 48.34 -1.60 -10.18
C ILE A 11 47.74 -1.67 -8.77
N ALA A 12 47.67 -0.53 -8.09
CA ALA A 12 46.90 -0.37 -6.87
C ALA A 12 45.40 -0.23 -7.21
N ILE A 13 44.63 -1.29 -7.01
CA ILE A 13 43.16 -1.23 -7.08
C ILE A 13 42.68 -0.47 -5.84
N SER A 14 42.43 0.83 -6.01
CA SER A 14 41.79 1.66 -4.99
C SER A 14 40.29 1.35 -4.97
N ILE A 15 39.85 0.67 -3.90
CA ILE A 15 38.42 0.49 -3.61
C ILE A 15 37.88 1.85 -3.19
N LEU A 16 37.23 2.57 -4.11
CA LEU A 16 36.44 3.74 -3.78
C LEU A 16 35.26 3.29 -2.91
N PHE A 17 35.33 3.56 -1.61
CA PHE A 17 34.15 3.69 -0.78
C PHE A 17 33.41 4.95 -1.25
N CYS A 18 32.47 4.77 -2.17
CA CYS A 18 31.41 5.74 -2.38
C CYS A 18 30.59 5.77 -1.09
N SER A 19 30.94 6.68 -0.18
CA SER A 19 30.02 7.18 0.84
C SER A 19 28.89 7.89 0.09
N GLY A 20 27.89 7.12 -0.32
CA GLY A 20 26.67 7.67 -0.88
C GLY A 20 26.11 8.66 0.14
N VAL A 21 25.93 9.91 -0.28
CA VAL A 21 25.07 10.86 0.41
C VAL A 21 23.70 10.18 0.54
N SER A 22 23.39 9.68 1.73
CA SER A 22 22.05 9.20 2.05
C SER A 22 21.17 10.45 2.06
N ALA A 23 20.51 10.71 0.93
CA ALA A 23 19.36 11.60 0.91
C ALA A 23 18.44 11.21 2.07
N ASP A 24 17.90 12.17 2.80
CA ASP A 24 17.14 11.93 4.03
C ASP A 24 15.98 10.94 3.77
N THR A 25 16.23 9.67 4.10
CA THR A 25 15.42 8.48 3.80
C THR A 25 14.42 8.19 4.91
N LYS A 26 14.15 9.17 5.78
CA LYS A 26 13.24 8.98 6.91
C LYS A 26 11.84 8.58 6.41
N PRO A 27 11.30 7.43 6.88
CA PRO A 27 9.93 7.03 6.60
C PRO A 27 8.93 8.12 6.98
N LEU A 28 7.93 8.34 6.13
CA LEU A 28 6.87 9.32 6.39
C LEU A 28 5.81 8.82 7.38
N ILE A 29 5.83 7.51 7.68
CA ILE A 29 4.97 6.84 8.66
C ILE A 29 5.87 5.96 9.53
N LYS A 30 5.54 5.90 10.82
CA LYS A 30 6.27 5.12 11.85
C LYS A 30 5.31 4.28 12.68
N SER A 31 5.87 3.36 13.45
CA SER A 31 5.10 2.56 14.41
C SER A 31 4.34 3.45 15.39
N GLY A 32 3.10 3.07 15.70
CA GLY A 32 2.18 3.83 16.55
C GLY A 32 1.37 4.89 15.81
N ASP A 33 1.64 5.15 14.52
CA ASP A 33 0.84 6.11 13.77
C ASP A 33 -0.58 5.61 13.51
N ARG A 34 -1.52 6.55 13.56
CA ARG A 34 -2.88 6.37 13.04
C ARG A 34 -3.00 7.16 11.74
N VAL A 35 -3.01 6.42 10.63
CA VAL A 35 -3.04 6.97 9.28
C VAL A 35 -4.48 7.08 8.82
N VAL A 36 -4.88 8.29 8.43
CA VAL A 36 -6.23 8.56 7.91
C VAL A 36 -6.14 8.87 6.43
N PHE A 37 -6.78 8.06 5.60
CA PHE A 37 -6.95 8.35 4.18
C PHE A 37 -8.19 9.23 3.99
N LEU A 38 -8.01 10.41 3.39
CA LEU A 38 -9.08 11.35 3.09
C LEU A 38 -9.15 11.56 1.58
N GLY A 39 -10.35 11.48 0.99
CA GLY A 39 -10.49 11.75 -0.44
C GLY A 39 -11.83 11.35 -1.04
N GLY A 40 -11.85 11.36 -2.37
CA GLY A 40 -13.00 10.98 -3.19
C GLY A 40 -13.20 9.47 -3.33
N THR A 41 -13.86 9.08 -4.43
CA THR A 41 -14.19 7.68 -4.77
C THR A 41 -12.97 6.74 -4.78
N PHE A 42 -11.80 7.22 -5.22
CA PHE A 42 -10.56 6.44 -5.17
C PHE A 42 -10.22 5.99 -3.75
N VAL A 43 -10.33 6.91 -2.78
CA VAL A 43 -10.08 6.62 -1.37
C VAL A 43 -11.16 5.72 -0.79
N GLU A 44 -12.43 6.02 -1.03
CA GLU A 44 -13.53 5.19 -0.49
C GLU A 44 -13.37 3.73 -0.92
N ARG A 45 -13.01 3.50 -2.18
CA ARG A 45 -12.88 2.14 -2.73
C ARG A 45 -11.61 1.41 -2.31
N MET A 46 -10.58 2.09 -1.77
CA MET A 46 -9.40 1.42 -1.18
C MET A 46 -9.81 0.43 -0.08
N GLN A 47 -10.89 0.76 0.62
CA GLN A 47 -11.40 -0.02 1.76
C GLN A 47 -11.83 -1.44 1.38
N ASN A 48 -12.25 -1.65 0.11
CA ASN A 48 -12.89 -2.90 -0.35
C ASN A 48 -11.94 -4.10 -0.38
N TYR A 49 -10.63 -3.86 -0.47
CA TYR A 49 -9.65 -4.92 -0.71
C TYR A 49 -8.52 -4.98 0.33
N GLY A 50 -8.36 -3.94 1.16
CA GLY A 50 -7.34 -3.91 2.22
C GLY A 50 -5.88 -3.79 1.74
N HIS A 51 -5.62 -3.70 0.42
CA HIS A 51 -4.28 -3.77 -0.16
C HIS A 51 -3.30 -2.72 0.35
N VAL A 52 -3.72 -1.45 0.41
CA VAL A 52 -2.82 -0.33 0.77
C VAL A 52 -2.39 -0.43 2.23
N GLU A 53 -3.35 -0.66 3.12
CA GLU A 53 -3.09 -0.80 4.56
C GLU A 53 -2.22 -2.02 4.87
N ALA A 54 -2.51 -3.15 4.23
CA ALA A 54 -1.76 -4.38 4.47
C ALA A 54 -0.34 -4.31 3.90
N GLU A 55 -0.15 -3.65 2.75
CA GLU A 55 1.19 -3.37 2.22
C GLU A 55 1.99 -2.46 3.15
N ILE A 56 1.41 -1.37 3.66
CA ILE A 56 2.09 -0.50 4.64
C ILE A 56 2.43 -1.29 5.90
N SER A 57 1.49 -2.10 6.40
CA SER A 57 1.67 -2.93 7.60
C SER A 57 2.73 -4.02 7.43
N SER A 58 2.97 -4.49 6.20
CA SER A 58 4.08 -5.39 5.88
C SER A 58 5.45 -4.71 6.03
N ARG A 59 5.49 -3.37 5.98
CA ARG A 59 6.75 -2.60 6.00
C ARG A 59 7.01 -1.89 7.32
N VAL A 60 5.96 -1.54 8.05
CA VAL A 60 6.01 -0.89 9.37
C VAL A 60 4.96 -1.51 10.27
N SER A 61 5.37 -2.01 11.44
CA SER A 61 4.48 -2.63 12.42
C SER A 61 3.80 -1.59 13.32
N GLY A 62 2.63 -1.94 13.85
CA GLY A 62 1.91 -1.12 14.84
C GLY A 62 1.29 0.16 14.29
N VAL A 63 1.07 0.23 12.97
CA VAL A 63 0.31 1.31 12.32
C VAL A 63 -1.16 0.91 12.25
N THR A 64 -2.07 1.85 12.51
CA THR A 64 -3.52 1.64 12.33
C THR A 64 -4.07 2.60 11.30
N PHE A 65 -5.24 2.27 10.73
CA PHE A 65 -5.76 3.00 9.57
C PHE A 65 -7.24 3.32 9.71
N ARG A 66 -7.63 4.49 9.20
CA ARG A 66 -9.02 4.90 9.02
C ARG A 66 -9.22 5.41 7.59
N ASN A 67 -10.28 4.97 6.95
CA ASN A 67 -10.64 5.40 5.61
C ASN A 67 -11.83 6.35 5.71
N LEU A 68 -11.62 7.63 5.37
CA LEU A 68 -12.65 8.66 5.33
C LEU A 68 -13.02 9.04 3.89
N GLY A 69 -12.85 8.12 2.95
CA GLY A 69 -13.22 8.33 1.56
C GLY A 69 -14.73 8.50 1.37
N TRP A 70 -15.10 9.36 0.42
CA TRP A 70 -16.51 9.58 0.07
C TRP A 70 -16.68 9.74 -1.45
N SER A 71 -17.59 8.97 -2.03
CA SER A 71 -17.76 8.89 -3.49
C SER A 71 -18.36 10.18 -4.02
N GLY A 72 -17.77 10.69 -5.10
CA GLY A 72 -18.14 12.00 -5.65
C GLY A 72 -17.66 13.19 -4.82
N ASP A 73 -16.90 12.98 -3.75
CA ASP A 73 -16.45 14.06 -2.87
C ASP A 73 -15.38 14.95 -3.52
N ASN A 74 -15.23 16.16 -2.98
CA ASN A 74 -14.26 17.16 -3.40
C ASN A 74 -13.68 17.87 -2.18
N VAL A 75 -12.73 18.79 -2.41
CA VAL A 75 -12.08 19.57 -1.32
C VAL A 75 -13.05 20.39 -0.46
N TRP A 76 -14.30 20.59 -0.90
CA TRP A 76 -15.33 21.31 -0.16
C TRP A 76 -16.27 20.41 0.64
N GLY A 77 -16.13 19.09 0.54
CA GLY A 77 -17.03 18.15 1.23
C GLY A 77 -18.45 18.14 0.67
N GLU A 78 -18.68 18.60 -0.57
CA GLU A 78 -20.03 18.83 -1.10
C GLU A 78 -20.89 17.55 -1.09
N SER A 79 -20.31 16.41 -1.49
CA SER A 79 -21.02 15.13 -1.49
C SER A 79 -21.36 14.61 -0.09
N ARG A 80 -20.68 15.14 0.95
CA ARG A 80 -20.94 14.82 2.36
C ARG A 80 -22.12 15.57 2.94
N ALA A 81 -22.61 16.62 2.27
CA ALA A 81 -23.77 17.37 2.71
C ALA A 81 -25.04 16.52 2.71
N VAL A 82 -25.14 15.54 1.80
CA VAL A 82 -26.31 14.69 1.57
C VAL A 82 -27.57 15.51 1.27
N PHE A 83 -28.32 15.93 2.30
CA PHE A 83 -29.52 16.77 2.21
C PHE A 83 -29.28 18.20 2.72
N GLY A 84 -28.06 18.50 3.18
CA GLY A 84 -27.69 19.79 3.77
C GLY A 84 -27.00 20.75 2.79
N THR A 85 -26.42 21.80 3.34
CA THR A 85 -25.60 22.78 2.61
C THR A 85 -24.15 22.30 2.48
N VAL A 86 -23.39 22.94 1.58
CA VAL A 86 -21.94 22.68 1.44
C VAL A 86 -21.19 22.88 2.77
N SER A 87 -21.56 23.90 3.56
CA SER A 87 -20.97 24.11 4.91
C SER A 87 -21.18 22.90 5.81
N GLN A 88 -22.39 22.33 5.82
CA GLN A 88 -22.71 21.15 6.62
C GLN A 88 -21.96 19.90 6.13
N GLY A 89 -21.69 19.80 4.82
CA GLY A 89 -20.82 18.76 4.26
C GLY A 89 -19.35 18.89 4.75
N PHE A 90 -18.84 20.12 4.81
CA PHE A 90 -17.50 20.39 5.32
C PHE A 90 -17.39 20.21 6.84
N GLU A 91 -18.40 20.63 7.60
CA GLU A 91 -18.52 20.35 9.05
C GLU A 91 -18.53 18.85 9.32
N ARG A 92 -19.21 18.07 8.48
CA ARG A 92 -19.20 16.62 8.54
C ARG A 92 -17.80 16.04 8.32
N LEU A 93 -17.06 16.53 7.32
CA LEU A 93 -15.68 16.11 7.08
C LEU A 93 -14.83 16.32 8.34
N GLN A 94 -14.90 17.49 8.96
CA GLN A 94 -14.15 17.81 10.17
C GLN A 94 -14.56 16.94 11.37
N ARG A 95 -15.86 16.66 11.53
CA ARG A 95 -16.36 15.72 12.55
C ARG A 95 -15.78 14.32 12.35
N ASP A 96 -15.82 13.81 11.12
CA ASP A 96 -15.32 12.48 10.80
C ASP A 96 -13.78 12.40 10.97
N MET A 97 -13.06 13.48 10.66
CA MET A 97 -11.62 13.59 10.93
C MET A 97 -11.32 13.58 12.43
N THR A 98 -12.12 14.30 13.23
CA THR A 98 -12.02 14.29 14.70
C THR A 98 -12.25 12.90 15.26
N LEU A 99 -13.27 12.19 14.77
CA LEU A 99 -13.55 10.80 15.13
C LEU A 99 -12.38 9.87 14.77
N ALA A 100 -11.72 10.11 13.64
CA ALA A 100 -10.62 9.28 13.16
C ALA A 100 -9.31 9.49 13.93
N GLN A 101 -9.15 10.57 14.70
CA GLN A 101 -7.98 10.86 15.56
C GLN A 101 -6.61 10.66 14.86
N PRO A 102 -6.35 11.33 13.73
CA PRO A 102 -5.14 11.11 12.94
C PRO A 102 -3.85 11.50 13.69
N SER A 103 -2.77 10.77 13.43
CA SER A 103 -1.40 11.31 13.56
C SER A 103 -0.76 11.59 12.19
N VAL A 104 -1.27 10.93 11.14
CA VAL A 104 -0.89 11.17 9.74
C VAL A 104 -2.17 11.22 8.89
N ILE A 105 -2.28 12.19 8.00
CA ILE A 105 -3.41 12.35 7.07
C ILE A 105 -2.88 12.28 5.64
N ILE A 106 -3.41 11.35 4.85
CA ILE A 106 -3.08 11.18 3.44
C ILE A 106 -4.26 11.69 2.60
N VAL A 107 -4.09 12.80 1.90
CA VAL A 107 -5.16 13.55 1.22
C VAL A 107 -5.12 13.31 -0.29
N SER A 108 -6.23 12.84 -0.88
CA SER A 108 -6.36 12.58 -2.31
C SER A 108 -7.66 13.17 -2.90
N TYR A 109 -7.51 14.32 -3.56
CA TYR A 109 -8.57 15.04 -4.26
C TYR A 109 -8.06 15.58 -5.61
N GLY A 110 -8.95 16.17 -6.42
CA GLY A 110 -8.62 16.80 -7.70
C GLY A 110 -9.21 16.10 -8.92
N ALA A 111 -9.52 14.80 -8.83
CA ALA A 111 -10.11 14.05 -9.96
C ALA A 111 -11.53 14.55 -10.29
N ASN A 112 -12.39 14.70 -9.28
CA ASN A 112 -13.76 15.18 -9.52
C ASN A 112 -13.76 16.65 -9.97
N GLU A 113 -12.90 17.45 -9.36
CA GLU A 113 -12.77 18.88 -9.66
C GLU A 113 -12.24 19.14 -11.08
N ALA A 114 -11.35 18.28 -11.58
CA ALA A 114 -10.77 18.39 -12.92
C ALA A 114 -11.78 18.38 -14.07
N HIS A 115 -13.00 17.86 -13.87
CA HIS A 115 -14.06 17.94 -14.86
C HIS A 115 -14.39 19.39 -15.28
N ALA A 116 -14.24 20.34 -14.36
CA ALA A 116 -14.44 21.77 -14.61
C ALA A 116 -13.33 22.43 -15.45
N GLY A 117 -12.22 21.72 -15.70
CA GLY A 117 -11.08 22.24 -16.46
C GLY A 117 -10.51 23.51 -15.85
N ASN A 118 -9.99 24.41 -16.70
CA ASN A 118 -9.37 25.66 -16.25
C ASN A 118 -10.32 26.56 -15.44
N ALA A 119 -11.62 26.56 -15.76
CA ALA A 119 -12.60 27.40 -15.09
C ALA A 119 -12.80 27.05 -13.60
N GLY A 120 -12.56 25.78 -13.22
CA GLY A 120 -12.67 25.32 -11.83
C GLY A 120 -11.39 25.48 -11.01
N LEU A 121 -10.25 25.79 -11.63
CA LEU A 121 -8.94 25.70 -11.00
C LEU A 121 -8.78 26.63 -9.79
N SER A 122 -9.23 27.89 -9.91
CA SER A 122 -9.16 28.85 -8.80
C SER A 122 -10.02 28.41 -7.60
N ARG A 123 -11.22 27.86 -7.86
CA ARG A 123 -12.10 27.31 -6.80
C ARG A 123 -11.46 26.10 -6.12
N PHE A 124 -10.78 25.26 -6.89
CA PHE A 124 -10.08 24.10 -6.37
C PHE A 124 -8.91 24.49 -5.47
N VAL A 125 -8.03 25.39 -5.93
CA VAL A 125 -6.88 25.86 -5.14
C VAL A 125 -7.33 26.46 -3.81
N LEU A 126 -8.34 27.34 -3.83
CA LEU A 126 -8.90 27.92 -2.61
C LEU A 126 -9.48 26.86 -1.67
N GLY A 127 -10.23 25.89 -2.21
CA GLY A 127 -10.83 24.82 -1.42
C GLY A 127 -9.78 23.90 -0.80
N TYR A 128 -8.73 23.58 -1.55
CA TYR A 128 -7.63 22.76 -1.06
C TYR A 128 -6.86 23.47 0.05
N GLN A 129 -6.57 24.78 -0.10
CA GLN A 129 -5.96 25.59 0.97
C GLN A 129 -6.84 25.61 2.23
N THR A 130 -8.15 25.86 2.05
CA THR A 130 -9.13 25.86 3.16
C THR A 130 -9.15 24.51 3.88
N LEU A 131 -9.15 23.41 3.12
CA LEU A 131 -9.08 22.06 3.67
C LEU A 131 -7.79 21.87 4.47
N LEU A 132 -6.62 22.20 3.90
CA LEU A 132 -5.33 22.04 4.58
C LEU A 132 -5.26 22.86 5.87
N ASP A 133 -5.79 24.08 5.88
CA ASP A 133 -5.86 24.90 7.09
C ASP A 133 -6.75 24.27 8.17
N ALA A 134 -7.87 23.68 7.80
CA ALA A 134 -8.72 22.94 8.75
C ALA A 134 -8.00 21.69 9.30
N LEU A 135 -7.23 20.98 8.47
CA LEU A 135 -6.50 19.78 8.90
C LEU A 135 -5.38 20.07 9.91
N LYS A 136 -4.80 21.28 9.91
CA LYS A 136 -3.77 21.70 10.89
C LYS A 136 -4.26 21.61 12.34
N LEU A 137 -5.57 21.72 12.58
CA LEU A 137 -6.16 21.63 13.92
C LEU A 137 -5.99 20.25 14.58
N HIS A 138 -5.63 19.22 13.81
CA HIS A 138 -5.39 17.89 14.34
C HIS A 138 -3.93 17.60 14.69
N GLU A 139 -3.02 18.56 14.46
CA GLU A 139 -1.57 18.40 14.72
C GLU A 139 -0.95 17.14 14.05
N ALA A 140 -1.58 16.67 12.98
CA ALA A 140 -1.16 15.49 12.24
C ALA A 140 -0.25 15.87 11.07
N SER A 141 0.68 14.98 10.72
CA SER A 141 1.47 15.11 9.50
C SER A 141 0.56 14.96 8.27
N VAL A 142 0.63 15.89 7.32
CA VAL A 142 -0.17 15.82 6.08
C VAL A 142 0.70 15.38 4.91
N ILE A 143 0.19 14.45 4.11
CA ILE A 143 0.81 13.93 2.89
C ILE A 143 -0.20 14.07 1.75
N LEU A 144 0.18 14.71 0.65
CA LEU A 144 -0.71 14.87 -0.50
C LEU A 144 -0.53 13.72 -1.49
N VAL A 145 -1.60 13.37 -2.19
CA VAL A 145 -1.60 12.33 -3.21
C VAL A 145 -2.22 12.88 -4.48
N THR A 146 -1.44 12.93 -5.55
CA THR A 146 -1.96 13.38 -6.85
C THR A 146 -2.93 12.35 -7.44
N PRO A 147 -4.00 12.78 -8.12
CA PRO A 147 -4.91 11.85 -8.78
C PRO A 147 -4.22 11.11 -9.93
N ARG A 148 -4.74 9.92 -10.26
CA ARG A 148 -4.27 9.14 -11.41
C ARG A 148 -4.96 9.58 -12.69
N TYR A 149 -4.22 9.53 -13.79
CA TYR A 149 -4.81 9.61 -15.11
C TYR A 149 -5.79 8.45 -15.34
N TYR A 150 -6.84 8.72 -16.10
CA TYR A 150 -7.75 7.67 -16.55
C TYR A 150 -7.05 6.83 -17.62
N GLU A 151 -7.19 5.51 -17.48
CA GLU A 151 -6.65 4.50 -18.37
C GLU A 151 -7.44 4.48 -19.68
N ASN A 152 -6.74 4.47 -20.81
CA ASN A 152 -7.37 4.32 -22.12
C ASN A 152 -7.57 2.83 -22.43
N LEU A 153 -8.79 2.35 -22.19
CA LEU A 153 -9.18 0.96 -22.47
C LEU A 153 -9.63 0.72 -23.92
N GLY A 154 -9.65 1.77 -24.75
CA GLY A 154 -10.11 1.71 -26.13
C GLY A 154 -11.63 1.55 -26.29
N PRO A 155 -12.13 1.51 -27.54
CA PRO A 155 -13.57 1.41 -27.82
C PRO A 155 -14.22 0.13 -27.25
N PRO A 156 -15.47 0.19 -26.78
CA PRO A 156 -16.42 1.30 -26.92
C PRO A 156 -16.33 2.37 -25.81
N LEU A 157 -15.31 2.33 -24.94
CA LEU A 157 -15.12 3.34 -23.91
C LEU A 157 -14.55 4.65 -24.50
N PRO A 158 -14.88 5.81 -23.92
CA PRO A 158 -14.40 7.10 -24.42
C PRO A 158 -12.89 7.23 -24.23
N ASP A 159 -12.24 7.92 -25.17
CA ASP A 159 -10.84 8.31 -25.02
C ASP A 159 -10.68 9.30 -23.86
N PRO A 160 -9.78 9.04 -22.89
CA PRO A 160 -9.63 9.88 -21.71
C PRO A 160 -8.73 11.10 -21.93
N GLY A 161 -8.11 11.27 -23.12
CA GLY A 161 -7.08 12.28 -23.36
C GLY A 161 -7.54 13.71 -23.05
N GLY A 162 -8.77 14.07 -23.42
CA GLY A 162 -9.34 15.38 -23.12
C GLY A 162 -9.57 15.64 -21.62
N TYR A 163 -9.91 14.60 -20.85
CA TYR A 163 -10.02 14.71 -19.39
C TYR A 163 -8.64 14.73 -18.74
N ASN A 164 -7.72 13.86 -19.16
CA ASN A 164 -6.36 13.78 -18.62
C ASN A 164 -5.59 15.09 -18.81
N ALA A 165 -5.79 15.80 -19.92
CA ALA A 165 -5.23 17.14 -20.13
C ALA A 165 -5.73 18.16 -19.07
N LYS A 166 -7.01 18.09 -18.68
CA LYS A 166 -7.56 18.92 -17.60
C LYS A 166 -7.01 18.49 -16.25
N LEU A 167 -6.94 17.18 -15.99
CA LEU A 167 -6.44 16.62 -14.73
C LEU A 167 -5.01 17.10 -14.43
N LYS A 168 -4.17 17.20 -15.46
CA LYS A 168 -2.80 17.72 -15.31
C LYS A 168 -2.76 19.09 -14.63
N LEU A 169 -3.68 20.01 -14.97
CA LEU A 169 -3.74 21.34 -14.36
C LEU A 169 -3.94 21.27 -12.83
N TYR A 170 -4.71 20.30 -12.37
CA TYR A 170 -5.03 20.10 -10.96
C TYR A 170 -3.88 19.39 -10.23
N ILE A 171 -3.19 18.46 -10.91
CA ILE A 171 -1.94 17.86 -10.41
C ILE A 171 -0.87 18.94 -10.20
N ASP A 172 -0.64 19.79 -11.19
CA ASP A 172 0.34 20.88 -11.10
C ASP A 172 0.00 21.86 -9.96
N ALA A 173 -1.29 22.12 -9.72
CA ALA A 173 -1.75 22.93 -8.60
C ALA A 173 -1.52 22.27 -7.24
N ILE A 174 -1.73 20.95 -7.12
CA ILE A 174 -1.40 20.18 -5.90
C ILE A 174 0.10 20.25 -5.61
N ASP A 175 0.95 20.09 -6.63
CA ASP A 175 2.40 20.18 -6.48
C ASP A 175 2.85 21.58 -6.03
N SER A 176 2.23 22.62 -6.57
CA SER A 176 2.50 24.01 -6.17
C SER A 176 2.12 24.24 -4.70
N LEU A 177 0.92 23.81 -4.29
CA LEU A 177 0.45 23.90 -2.91
C LEU A 177 1.33 23.10 -1.93
N ALA A 178 1.75 21.90 -2.33
CA ALA A 178 2.64 21.08 -1.53
C ALA A 178 3.99 21.76 -1.32
N THR A 179 4.54 22.37 -2.38
CA THR A 179 5.81 23.11 -2.31
C THR A 179 5.70 24.32 -1.39
N GLU A 180 4.63 25.11 -1.54
CA GLU A 180 4.36 26.29 -0.70
C GLU A 180 4.22 25.94 0.79
N GLN A 181 3.60 24.80 1.10
CA GLN A 181 3.38 24.35 2.47
C GLN A 181 4.43 23.35 2.99
N ASN A 182 5.47 23.06 2.18
CA ASN A 182 6.51 22.08 2.48
C ASN A 182 5.95 20.69 2.87
N LEU A 183 4.96 20.22 2.12
CA LEU A 183 4.29 18.94 2.33
C LEU A 183 4.86 17.86 1.39
N PRO A 184 5.04 16.61 1.86
CA PRO A 184 5.38 15.48 1.00
C PRO A 184 4.22 15.14 0.04
N VAL A 185 4.58 14.69 -1.17
CA VAL A 185 3.62 14.30 -2.22
C VAL A 185 3.91 12.88 -2.70
N ILE A 186 2.84 12.09 -2.85
CA ILE A 186 2.84 10.81 -3.54
C ILE A 186 2.25 11.01 -4.93
N HIS A 187 3.05 10.81 -5.96
CA HIS A 187 2.62 10.96 -7.35
C HIS A 187 2.08 9.66 -7.91
N LEU A 188 0.76 9.50 -7.90
CA LEU A 188 0.12 8.36 -8.57
C LEU A 188 0.01 8.58 -10.09
N SER A 189 0.24 9.81 -10.55
CA SER A 189 0.23 10.24 -11.95
C SER A 189 1.51 9.88 -12.70
N LYS A 190 1.95 8.61 -12.66
CA LYS A 190 2.91 8.16 -13.68
C LYS A 190 2.11 7.93 -14.95
N PRO A 191 2.47 8.54 -16.10
CA PRO A 191 1.82 8.21 -17.36
C PRO A 191 2.06 6.72 -17.58
N GLU A 192 1.02 5.91 -17.39
CA GLU A 192 1.07 4.55 -17.87
C GLU A 192 1.27 4.68 -19.38
N SER A 193 2.46 4.31 -19.85
CA SER A 193 2.64 3.96 -21.25
C SER A 193 1.52 2.99 -21.54
N SER A 194 0.67 3.36 -22.47
CA SER A 194 -0.39 2.54 -23.03
C SER A 194 0.23 1.26 -23.59
N GLY A 195 0.52 0.32 -22.69
CA GLY A 195 0.88 -1.03 -23.01
C GLY A 195 -0.36 -1.62 -23.63
N GLN A 196 -0.37 -1.66 -24.96
CA GLN A 196 -1.31 -2.30 -25.87
C GLN A 196 -2.10 -3.47 -25.26
N ALA A 197 -3.09 -3.18 -24.42
CA ALA A 197 -4.27 -3.99 -24.25
C ALA A 197 -5.29 -3.42 -25.23
N GLY A 198 -4.94 -3.43 -26.53
CA GLY A 198 -5.93 -3.23 -27.58
C GLY A 198 -6.91 -4.38 -27.50
N VAL A 199 -7.97 -4.24 -26.71
CA VAL A 199 -9.07 -5.19 -26.75
C VAL A 199 -9.71 -5.00 -28.12
N LYS A 200 -9.37 -5.87 -29.06
CA LYS A 200 -10.00 -5.91 -30.37
C LYS A 200 -11.45 -6.35 -30.16
N HIS A 201 -12.36 -5.39 -29.99
CA HIS A 201 -13.78 -5.65 -30.07
C HIS A 201 -14.27 -5.35 -31.48
N GLU A 202 -14.66 -6.40 -32.21
CA GLU A 202 -15.43 -6.26 -33.43
C GLU A 202 -16.78 -5.62 -33.11
N LEU A 203 -16.98 -4.40 -33.61
CA LEU A 203 -18.19 -3.62 -33.39
C LEU A 203 -19.35 -4.18 -34.24
N ARG A 204 -20.36 -4.76 -33.59
CA ARG A 204 -21.73 -4.85 -34.15
C ARG A 204 -22.75 -4.49 -33.05
N PRO A 205 -23.53 -3.41 -33.19
CA PRO A 205 -24.45 -2.95 -32.15
C PRO A 205 -25.78 -3.72 -32.24
N LYS A 206 -26.34 -4.18 -31.11
CA LYS A 206 -27.80 -4.41 -30.92
C LYS A 206 -28.32 -4.79 -29.52
N SER A 207 -27.53 -4.79 -28.43
CA SER A 207 -28.08 -5.07 -27.08
C SER A 207 -27.20 -4.52 -25.94
N TRP A 208 -27.78 -4.25 -24.76
CA TRP A 208 -27.05 -4.06 -23.50
C TRP A 208 -26.13 -5.27 -23.30
N ARG A 209 -24.81 -5.10 -23.47
CA ARG A 209 -23.82 -6.13 -23.17
C ARG A 209 -23.00 -5.70 -21.96
N VAL A 210 -22.85 -6.62 -21.02
CA VAL A 210 -21.80 -6.57 -20.01
C VAL A 210 -20.46 -6.64 -20.78
N LEU A 211 -19.60 -5.64 -20.61
CA LEU A 211 -18.26 -5.67 -21.18
C LEU A 211 -17.55 -6.93 -20.69
N PRO A 212 -16.81 -7.67 -21.55
CA PRO A 212 -16.04 -8.83 -21.09
C PRO A 212 -15.10 -8.41 -19.96
N ALA A 213 -14.94 -9.28 -18.96
CA ALA A 213 -13.95 -9.05 -17.91
C ALA A 213 -12.56 -8.88 -18.57
N HIS A 214 -11.90 -7.75 -18.31
CA HIS A 214 -10.53 -7.50 -18.74
C HIS A 214 -9.61 -7.52 -17.51
N SER A 215 -8.38 -8.01 -17.69
CA SER A 215 -7.36 -8.11 -16.63
C SER A 215 -6.62 -6.78 -16.40
N GLY A 216 -7.31 -5.65 -16.60
CA GLY A 216 -6.74 -4.31 -16.45
C GLY A 216 -6.61 -3.85 -15.00
N LEU A 217 -5.85 -2.77 -14.79
CA LEU A 217 -5.72 -2.15 -13.47
C LEU A 217 -7.03 -1.48 -13.05
N THR A 218 -7.87 -1.06 -14.00
CA THR A 218 -9.19 -0.51 -13.74
C THR A 218 -10.30 -1.39 -14.30
N ASN A 219 -11.55 -1.18 -13.87
CA ASN A 219 -12.75 -1.83 -14.43
C ASN A 219 -13.39 -1.02 -15.57
N ASN A 220 -13.10 0.28 -15.65
CA ASN A 220 -13.79 1.21 -16.55
C ASN A 220 -12.94 2.43 -16.94
N GLY A 221 -11.62 2.31 -16.86
CA GLY A 221 -10.68 3.41 -17.11
C GLY A 221 -10.45 4.30 -15.89
N ILE A 222 -11.30 4.20 -14.86
CA ILE A 222 -11.32 5.12 -13.71
C ILE A 222 -11.09 4.36 -12.40
N HIS A 223 -11.97 3.41 -12.11
CA HIS A 223 -11.99 2.71 -10.83
C HIS A 223 -11.10 1.48 -10.85
N LEU A 224 -10.18 1.40 -9.90
CA LEU A 224 -9.25 0.28 -9.77
C LEU A 224 -9.96 -1.04 -9.45
N THR A 225 -9.44 -2.11 -10.05
CA THR A 225 -9.69 -3.49 -9.64
C THR A 225 -8.93 -3.81 -8.35
N SER A 226 -9.17 -4.99 -7.77
CA SER A 226 -8.35 -5.51 -6.66
C SER A 226 -6.85 -5.53 -7.03
N GLN A 227 -6.52 -6.05 -8.21
CA GLN A 227 -5.14 -6.08 -8.73
C GLN A 227 -4.56 -4.68 -8.87
N GLY A 228 -5.34 -3.74 -9.39
CA GLY A 228 -4.91 -2.36 -9.55
C GLY A 228 -4.59 -1.66 -8.22
N TYR A 229 -5.40 -1.88 -7.18
CA TYR A 229 -5.08 -1.39 -5.83
C TYR A 229 -3.84 -2.04 -5.24
N GLN A 230 -3.58 -3.33 -5.52
CA GLN A 230 -2.38 -4.01 -5.06
C GLN A 230 -1.10 -3.45 -5.70
N VAL A 231 -1.11 -3.22 -7.02
CA VAL A 231 0.03 -2.60 -7.72
C VAL A 231 0.32 -1.23 -7.12
N LEU A 232 -0.73 -0.42 -6.92
CA LEU A 232 -0.60 0.92 -6.38
C LEU A 232 -0.15 0.94 -4.92
N ALA A 233 -0.59 -0.01 -4.10
CA ALA A 233 -0.19 -0.12 -2.70
C ALA A 233 1.33 -0.17 -2.55
N ARG A 234 2.01 -0.94 -3.40
CA ARG A 234 3.49 -1.04 -3.38
C ARG A 234 4.16 0.28 -3.71
N GLN A 235 3.64 0.99 -4.71
CA GLN A 235 4.13 2.32 -5.08
C GLN A 235 3.91 3.31 -3.92
N ILE A 236 2.70 3.36 -3.36
CA ILE A 236 2.39 4.23 -2.22
C ILE A 236 3.38 3.98 -1.08
N ALA A 237 3.64 2.72 -0.74
CA ALA A 237 4.58 2.38 0.32
C ALA A 237 6.04 2.72 -0.02
N ASP A 238 6.43 2.69 -1.30
CA ASP A 238 7.74 3.16 -1.76
C ASP A 238 7.88 4.69 -1.66
N ASP A 239 6.86 5.42 -2.11
CA ASP A 239 6.81 6.89 -2.07
C ASP A 239 6.71 7.42 -0.63
N LEU A 240 6.12 6.63 0.28
CA LEU A 240 6.17 6.84 1.74
C LEU A 240 7.56 6.56 2.36
N LYS A 241 8.53 6.14 1.55
CA LYS A 241 9.91 5.78 1.94
C LYS A 241 9.95 4.63 2.96
N LEU A 242 8.98 3.72 2.90
CA LEU A 242 8.93 2.60 3.84
C LEU A 242 9.93 1.52 3.44
N PRO A 243 10.71 0.98 4.39
CA PRO A 243 11.70 -0.05 4.09
C PRO A 243 11.00 -1.29 3.53
N LYS A 244 11.58 -1.86 2.45
CA LYS A 244 11.12 -3.15 1.94
C LYS A 244 11.20 -4.20 3.05
N SER A 245 10.21 -5.09 3.11
CA SER A 245 10.22 -6.18 4.08
C SER A 245 11.20 -7.27 3.65
N ILE A 246 12.45 -7.17 4.11
CA ILE A 246 13.48 -8.18 3.88
C ILE A 246 13.50 -9.14 5.07
N PHE A 247 13.22 -10.41 4.85
CA PHE A 247 13.41 -11.44 5.87
C PHE A 247 14.78 -12.04 5.67
N SER A 248 15.64 -11.99 6.68
CA SER A 248 16.96 -12.61 6.59
C SER A 248 17.31 -13.39 7.84
N VAL A 249 17.88 -14.58 7.67
CA VAL A 249 18.46 -15.39 8.72
C VAL A 249 19.92 -15.64 8.41
N SER A 250 20.79 -15.31 9.36
CA SER A 250 22.23 -15.59 9.29
C SER A 250 22.67 -16.21 10.60
N GLY A 251 22.90 -17.53 10.61
CA GLY A 251 23.09 -18.27 11.86
C GLY A 251 21.89 -18.12 12.81
N MET A 252 22.12 -17.63 14.03
CA MET A 252 21.07 -17.33 15.02
C MET A 252 20.55 -15.89 14.97
N GLN A 253 21.00 -15.07 14.03
CA GLN A 253 20.56 -13.68 13.88
C GLN A 253 19.48 -13.57 12.81
N GLY A 254 18.42 -12.83 13.11
CA GLY A 254 17.29 -12.60 12.22
C GLY A 254 17.02 -11.12 12.00
N THR A 255 16.69 -10.74 10.77
CA THR A 255 16.08 -9.45 10.43
C THR A 255 14.62 -9.71 10.10
N ASN A 256 13.71 -9.05 10.83
CA ASN A 256 12.25 -9.22 10.71
C ASN A 256 11.73 -10.61 11.02
N VAL A 257 12.52 -11.43 11.71
CA VAL A 257 12.21 -12.80 12.05
C VAL A 257 12.83 -13.15 13.38
N ASN A 258 12.03 -13.75 14.27
CA ASN A 258 12.52 -14.35 15.50
C ASN A 258 12.91 -15.80 15.23
N ILE A 259 14.02 -16.25 15.81
CA ILE A 259 14.56 -17.60 15.63
C ILE A 259 14.50 -18.34 16.97
N SER A 260 13.96 -19.55 16.96
CA SER A 260 13.94 -20.47 18.10
C SER A 260 14.31 -21.88 17.68
N ASP A 261 14.51 -22.78 18.66
CA ASP A 261 14.82 -24.20 18.43
C ASP A 261 15.98 -24.47 17.45
N TYR A 262 16.98 -23.58 17.47
CA TYR A 262 18.12 -23.61 16.57
C TYR A 262 19.08 -24.75 16.92
N ILE A 263 19.33 -25.65 15.97
CA ILE A 263 20.30 -26.73 16.07
C ILE A 263 21.11 -26.76 14.78
N ALA A 264 22.43 -26.59 14.89
CA ALA A 264 23.37 -26.70 13.78
C ALA A 264 24.31 -27.89 13.99
N LEU A 265 24.39 -28.74 12.97
CA LEU A 265 25.29 -29.86 12.84
C LEU A 265 26.09 -29.71 11.53
N PRO A 266 27.24 -30.38 11.37
CA PRO A 266 28.09 -30.21 10.19
C PRO A 266 27.42 -30.49 8.84
N ASP A 267 26.38 -31.33 8.83
CA ASP A 267 25.64 -31.76 7.64
C ASP A 267 24.15 -31.38 7.69
N SER A 268 23.71 -30.62 8.71
CA SER A 268 22.31 -30.14 8.79
C SER A 268 22.11 -28.95 9.72
N ILE A 269 21.18 -28.07 9.38
CA ILE A 269 20.71 -27.00 10.27
C ILE A 269 19.18 -27.10 10.40
N ARG A 270 18.64 -26.95 11.60
CA ARG A 270 17.19 -26.82 11.84
C ARG A 270 16.92 -25.68 12.79
N PHE A 271 15.81 -24.98 12.58
CA PHE A 271 15.32 -23.94 13.47
C PHE A 271 13.83 -23.67 13.19
N VAL A 272 13.20 -22.96 14.10
CA VAL A 272 11.88 -22.38 13.91
C VAL A 272 12.06 -20.89 13.63
N MET A 273 11.40 -20.41 12.57
CA MET A 273 11.36 -19.00 12.23
C MET A 273 9.96 -18.44 12.43
N THR A 274 9.85 -17.32 13.13
CA THR A 274 8.59 -16.60 13.34
C THR A 274 8.74 -15.19 12.80
N PRO A 275 8.22 -14.90 11.59
CA PRO A 275 8.19 -13.54 11.05
C PRO A 275 7.56 -12.56 12.05
N THR A 276 8.14 -11.36 12.13
CA THR A 276 7.65 -10.25 12.98
C THR A 276 6.71 -9.30 12.21
N ARG A 277 6.46 -9.64 10.94
CA ARG A 277 5.58 -8.94 10.01
C ARG A 277 5.20 -9.91 8.91
N ILE A 278 4.03 -9.68 8.30
CA ILE A 278 3.65 -10.40 7.08
C ILE A 278 4.48 -9.93 5.89
N VAL A 279 4.66 -10.81 4.90
CA VAL A 279 5.19 -10.43 3.60
C VAL A 279 4.18 -9.56 2.84
N SER A 280 4.69 -8.66 2.00
CA SER A 280 3.88 -8.05 0.96
C SER A 280 3.35 -9.15 0.02
N LEU A 281 2.09 -9.04 -0.40
CA LEU A 281 1.53 -9.94 -1.39
C LEU A 281 1.70 -9.40 -2.80
N ASP A 282 1.99 -10.29 -3.74
CA ASP A 282 1.83 -10.02 -5.16
C ASP A 282 0.91 -11.08 -5.78
N MET A 283 -0.30 -10.66 -6.12
CA MET A 283 -1.34 -11.48 -6.75
C MET A 283 -1.45 -11.16 -8.25
N SER A 284 -0.48 -10.43 -8.81
CA SER A 284 -0.45 -10.10 -10.24
C SER A 284 -0.18 -11.32 -11.14
N GLY A 285 0.21 -12.46 -10.55
CA GLY A 285 0.44 -13.71 -11.28
C GLY A 285 -0.86 -14.39 -11.71
N HIS A 286 -1.03 -14.57 -13.02
CA HIS A 286 -1.77 -15.72 -13.54
C HIS A 286 -1.04 -17.01 -13.13
N GLY A 287 -1.35 -17.55 -11.95
CA GLY A 287 -1.02 -18.93 -11.57
C GLY A 287 0.46 -19.30 -11.37
N ASN A 288 1.42 -18.39 -11.52
CA ASN A 288 2.83 -18.65 -11.20
C ASN A 288 3.29 -17.76 -10.04
N ASP A 289 3.52 -18.38 -8.89
CA ASP A 289 3.97 -17.82 -7.60
C ASP A 289 5.35 -17.12 -7.62
N GLU A 290 5.86 -16.66 -8.77
CA GLU A 290 7.14 -15.96 -8.85
C GLU A 290 7.03 -14.48 -8.46
N VAL A 291 6.68 -14.25 -7.21
CA VAL A 291 6.85 -12.94 -6.56
C VAL A 291 8.34 -12.76 -6.26
N LYS A 292 9.10 -12.18 -7.21
CA LYS A 292 10.51 -11.80 -6.96
C LYS A 292 10.66 -10.70 -5.90
N ALA A 293 9.57 -10.03 -5.52
CA ALA A 293 9.57 -8.86 -4.65
C ALA A 293 9.70 -9.15 -3.15
N ASN A 294 9.53 -10.41 -2.70
CA ASN A 294 9.59 -10.76 -1.28
C ASN A 294 10.40 -12.04 -1.08
N LEU A 295 11.71 -11.87 -0.90
CA LEU A 295 12.66 -12.96 -0.75
C LEU A 295 13.02 -13.15 0.72
N VAL A 296 13.15 -14.41 1.12
CA VAL A 296 13.73 -14.81 2.40
C VAL A 296 15.19 -15.14 2.14
N HIS A 297 16.09 -14.40 2.76
CA HIS A 297 17.52 -14.58 2.61
C HIS A 297 18.06 -15.48 3.71
N LEU A 298 18.64 -16.62 3.35
CA LEU A 298 19.28 -17.54 4.28
C LEU A 298 20.78 -17.56 4.05
N ARG A 299 21.57 -17.38 5.11
CA ARG A 299 23.04 -17.45 5.06
C ARG A 299 23.61 -18.31 6.18
N PHE A 300 24.42 -19.30 5.82
CA PHE A 300 25.05 -20.23 6.74
C PHE A 300 26.42 -20.66 6.20
N ASP A 301 27.47 -20.49 7.00
CA ASP A 301 28.87 -20.70 6.58
C ASP A 301 29.55 -21.91 7.25
N ASP A 302 28.91 -22.53 8.24
CA ASP A 302 29.45 -23.65 9.02
C ASP A 302 29.14 -25.06 8.46
N LEU A 303 28.47 -25.15 7.31
CA LEU A 303 28.13 -26.43 6.69
C LEU A 303 29.32 -27.05 5.93
N ARG A 304 29.50 -28.36 6.05
CA ARG A 304 30.50 -29.10 5.27
C ARG A 304 30.27 -28.96 3.76
N PRO A 305 31.32 -28.99 2.92
CA PRO A 305 31.17 -28.98 1.47
C PRO A 305 30.21 -30.07 0.98
N GLY A 306 29.23 -29.67 0.18
CA GLY A 306 28.20 -30.58 -0.31
C GLY A 306 27.01 -29.86 -0.93
N LYS A 307 26.03 -30.66 -1.35
CA LYS A 307 24.71 -30.20 -1.78
C LYS A 307 23.73 -30.35 -0.62
N TYR A 308 22.83 -29.39 -0.50
CA TYR A 308 21.83 -29.30 0.55
C TYR A 308 20.46 -29.03 -0.07
N ALA A 309 19.43 -29.52 0.58
CA ALA A 309 18.04 -29.19 0.30
C ALA A 309 17.48 -28.37 1.46
N ILE A 310 16.71 -27.34 1.13
CA ILE A 310 16.06 -26.47 2.11
C ILE A 310 14.58 -26.79 2.11
N TYR A 311 14.05 -27.06 3.29
CA TYR A 311 12.64 -27.35 3.55
C TYR A 311 12.06 -26.30 4.48
N ILE A 312 10.80 -25.94 4.22
CA ILE A 312 9.97 -25.13 5.11
C ILE A 312 8.65 -25.86 5.29
N ASP A 313 8.30 -26.19 6.54
CA ASP A 313 7.15 -27.04 6.90
C ASP A 313 7.02 -28.25 5.97
N ASP A 314 8.12 -29.01 5.87
CA ASP A 314 8.23 -30.25 5.10
C ASP A 314 8.16 -30.06 3.56
N THR A 315 7.93 -28.84 3.07
CA THR A 315 7.95 -28.50 1.65
C THR A 315 9.36 -28.12 1.21
N LYS A 316 9.91 -28.85 0.22
CA LYS A 316 11.21 -28.55 -0.36
C LYS A 316 11.14 -27.29 -1.23
N LEU A 317 11.89 -26.24 -0.86
CA LEU A 317 11.92 -24.99 -1.60
C LEU A 317 13.11 -24.85 -2.55
N ALA A 318 14.27 -25.42 -2.20
CA ALA A 318 15.47 -25.26 -3.01
C ALA A 318 16.47 -26.40 -2.84
N ARG A 319 17.36 -26.54 -3.83
CA ARG A 319 18.59 -27.33 -3.73
C ARG A 319 19.77 -26.42 -4.01
N VAL A 320 20.73 -26.36 -3.09
CA VAL A 320 21.84 -25.41 -3.10
C VAL A 320 23.14 -26.10 -2.68
N THR A 321 24.27 -25.42 -2.84
CA THR A 321 25.57 -25.87 -2.32
C THR A 321 25.90 -25.18 -1.00
N ALA A 322 26.80 -25.76 -0.21
CA ALA A 322 27.34 -25.11 0.99
C ALA A 322 27.92 -23.71 0.66
N ASN A 323 28.60 -23.56 -0.49
CA ASN A 323 29.15 -22.28 -0.91
C ASN A 323 28.06 -21.23 -1.22
N GLN A 324 26.95 -21.63 -1.84
CA GLN A 324 25.81 -20.74 -2.05
C GLN A 324 25.17 -20.32 -0.72
N LEU A 325 25.00 -21.23 0.24
CA LEU A 325 24.52 -20.90 1.58
C LEU A 325 25.48 -19.96 2.32
N LYS A 326 26.79 -20.13 2.14
CA LYS A 326 27.81 -19.24 2.74
C LYS A 326 27.71 -17.81 2.20
N ILE A 327 27.45 -17.65 0.90
CA ILE A 327 27.23 -16.35 0.26
C ILE A 327 25.87 -15.76 0.68
N GLY A 328 24.86 -16.61 0.74
CA GLY A 328 23.46 -16.25 0.98
C GLY A 328 22.58 -16.67 -0.19
N VAL A 329 21.46 -17.31 0.12
CA VAL A 329 20.46 -17.75 -0.87
C VAL A 329 19.15 -17.02 -0.64
N ALA A 330 18.51 -16.61 -1.71
CA ALA A 330 17.18 -16.02 -1.67
C ALA A 330 16.13 -17.07 -2.01
N LEU A 331 15.10 -17.18 -1.18
CA LEU A 331 14.00 -18.12 -1.33
C LEU A 331 12.68 -17.39 -1.55
N PRO A 332 11.75 -17.95 -2.34
CA PRO A 332 10.39 -17.45 -2.40
C PRO A 332 9.73 -17.44 -1.01
N SER A 333 8.87 -16.44 -0.76
CA SER A 333 8.08 -16.34 0.47
C SER A 333 6.66 -16.90 0.33
N SER A 334 6.42 -17.74 -0.67
CA SER A 334 5.09 -18.30 -0.99
C SER A 334 4.46 -19.08 0.17
N PHE A 335 5.27 -19.65 1.06
CA PHE A 335 4.80 -20.31 2.28
C PHE A 335 4.06 -19.36 3.25
N GLN A 336 4.19 -18.03 3.08
CA GLN A 336 3.46 -17.02 3.86
C GLN A 336 2.20 -16.50 3.14
N HIS A 337 1.93 -16.91 1.89
CA HIS A 337 0.84 -16.34 1.08
C HIS A 337 -0.53 -16.50 1.76
N ALA A 338 -0.83 -17.66 2.34
CA ALA A 338 -2.10 -17.90 3.02
C ALA A 338 -2.31 -16.94 4.21
N THR A 339 -1.26 -16.79 5.03
CA THR A 339 -1.25 -15.89 6.20
C THR A 339 -1.42 -14.43 5.77
N ALA A 340 -0.66 -14.00 4.76
CA ALA A 340 -0.78 -12.63 4.26
C ALA A 340 -2.16 -12.39 3.64
N LYS A 341 -2.71 -13.34 2.86
CA LYS A 341 -4.05 -13.21 2.26
C LYS A 341 -5.11 -13.06 3.34
N ARG A 342 -5.01 -13.84 4.41
CA ARG A 342 -5.90 -13.74 5.56
C ARG A 342 -5.83 -12.36 6.24
N ALA A 343 -4.64 -11.80 6.40
CA ALA A 343 -4.48 -10.46 6.95
C ALA A 343 -5.17 -9.40 6.08
N TYR A 344 -5.02 -9.46 4.76
CA TYR A 344 -5.65 -8.52 3.82
C TYR A 344 -7.19 -8.60 3.88
N GLU A 345 -7.76 -9.80 3.96
CA GLU A 345 -9.21 -10.00 4.10
C GLU A 345 -9.75 -9.44 5.42
N LEU A 346 -9.02 -9.64 6.53
CA LEU A 346 -9.37 -9.06 7.82
C LEU A 346 -9.29 -7.54 7.80
N THR A 347 -8.28 -6.97 7.14
CA THR A 347 -8.18 -5.52 6.93
C THR A 347 -9.38 -4.98 6.17
N ALA A 348 -9.83 -5.65 5.10
CA ALA A 348 -11.02 -5.25 4.37
C ALA A 348 -12.30 -5.35 5.24
N ALA A 349 -12.44 -6.41 6.03
CA ALA A 349 -13.57 -6.57 6.96
C ALA A 349 -13.57 -5.47 8.04
N LYS A 350 -12.40 -5.17 8.64
CA LYS A 350 -12.20 -4.08 9.59
C LYS A 350 -12.62 -2.74 8.99
N ASN A 351 -12.22 -2.49 7.74
CA ASN A 351 -12.58 -1.28 7.02
C ASN A 351 -14.08 -1.11 6.84
N MET A 352 -14.78 -2.19 6.49
CA MET A 352 -16.25 -2.17 6.40
C MET A 352 -16.89 -1.82 7.75
N MET A 353 -16.35 -2.33 8.87
CA MET A 353 -16.86 -1.95 10.20
C MET A 353 -16.64 -0.47 10.49
N PHE A 354 -15.46 0.07 10.17
CA PHE A 354 -15.20 1.50 10.34
C PHE A 354 -16.09 2.36 9.42
N PHE A 355 -16.34 1.92 8.19
CA PHE A 355 -17.27 2.59 7.30
C PHE A 355 -18.68 2.67 7.87
N HIS A 356 -19.19 1.60 8.46
CA HIS A 356 -20.47 1.64 9.17
C HIS A 356 -20.42 2.53 10.41
N ARG A 357 -19.26 2.62 11.08
CA ARG A 357 -19.04 3.49 12.25
C ARG A 357 -19.10 4.98 11.93
N HIS A 358 -18.48 5.42 10.83
CA HIS A 358 -18.44 6.84 10.47
C HIS A 358 -19.53 7.24 9.46
N ARG A 359 -20.07 6.28 8.69
CA ARG A 359 -21.14 6.47 7.71
C ARG A 359 -22.22 5.39 7.84
N PRO A 360 -22.98 5.38 8.95
CA PRO A 360 -23.99 4.36 9.18
C PRO A 360 -25.13 4.46 8.17
N GLN A 361 -25.73 3.31 7.89
CA GLN A 361 -26.97 3.25 7.11
C GLN A 361 -28.09 3.99 7.85
N ASN A 362 -29.07 4.49 7.10
CA ASN A 362 -30.21 5.24 7.64
C ASN A 362 -29.82 6.47 8.47
N GLU A 363 -28.71 7.13 8.12
CA GLU A 363 -28.21 8.33 8.81
C GLU A 363 -29.30 9.39 9.04
N THR A 364 -30.25 9.53 8.09
CA THR A 364 -31.39 10.44 8.22
C THR A 364 -32.22 10.23 9.49
N TYR A 365 -32.40 8.97 9.87
CA TYR A 365 -33.17 8.53 11.04
C TYR A 365 -32.31 8.43 12.31
N LEU A 366 -31.00 8.27 12.17
CA LEU A 366 -30.10 8.18 13.32
C LEU A 366 -29.67 9.56 13.81
N PHE A 367 -29.33 10.48 12.91
CA PHE A 367 -28.67 11.74 13.26
C PHE A 367 -29.30 12.99 12.67
N LEU A 368 -30.06 12.88 11.56
CA LEU A 368 -30.57 14.06 10.86
C LEU A 368 -32.02 14.39 11.23
N PHE A 369 -32.74 15.01 10.30
CA PHE A 369 -34.06 15.61 10.53
C PHE A 369 -35.17 14.60 10.88
N ARG A 370 -34.96 13.29 10.69
CA ARG A 370 -35.89 12.22 11.12
C ARG A 370 -35.45 11.51 12.40
N LYS A 371 -34.48 12.05 13.14
CA LYS A 371 -33.98 11.45 14.39
C LYS A 371 -35.04 11.22 15.47
N HIS A 372 -36.16 11.95 15.42
CA HIS A 372 -37.24 11.74 16.38
C HIS A 372 -37.94 10.38 16.20
N GLU A 373 -37.78 9.71 15.05
CA GLU A 373 -38.40 8.42 14.78
C GLU A 373 -37.55 7.23 15.27
N GLN A 374 -36.23 7.28 15.08
CA GLN A 374 -35.33 6.15 15.41
C GLN A 374 -33.96 6.58 15.98
N GLY A 375 -33.82 7.83 16.42
CA GLY A 375 -32.54 8.38 16.89
C GLY A 375 -32.01 7.70 18.15
N ASN A 376 -32.87 7.03 18.93
CA ASN A 376 -32.43 6.20 20.05
C ASN A 376 -31.51 5.04 19.60
N ASN A 377 -31.63 4.57 18.36
CA ASN A 377 -30.76 3.50 17.82
C ASN A 377 -29.35 4.01 17.49
N ALA A 378 -29.10 5.32 17.52
CA ALA A 378 -27.76 5.87 17.31
C ALA A 378 -26.74 5.39 18.36
N VAL A 379 -27.20 4.89 19.51
CA VAL A 379 -26.36 4.25 20.54
C VAL A 379 -25.64 2.99 20.06
N GLU A 380 -26.08 2.40 18.95
CA GLU A 380 -25.43 1.25 18.31
C GLU A 380 -24.19 1.66 17.51
N VAL A 381 -24.12 2.91 17.03
CA VAL A 381 -23.03 3.36 16.16
C VAL A 381 -21.66 3.26 16.86
N PRO A 382 -21.48 3.69 18.13
CA PRO A 382 -20.22 3.45 18.85
C PRO A 382 -19.89 1.97 19.13
N GLN A 383 -20.85 1.04 19.01
CA GLN A 383 -20.58 -0.38 19.26
C GLN A 383 -19.72 -1.04 18.18
N PHE A 384 -19.50 -0.37 17.05
CA PHE A 384 -18.50 -0.80 16.06
C PHE A 384 -17.06 -0.62 16.56
N ASP A 385 -16.80 0.30 17.50
CA ASP A 385 -15.44 0.59 18.01
C ASP A 385 -14.74 -0.66 18.59
N PRO A 386 -15.34 -1.43 19.53
CA PRO A 386 -14.73 -2.67 20.02
C PRO A 386 -14.61 -3.78 18.95
N ILE A 387 -15.47 -3.78 17.93
CA ILE A 387 -15.38 -4.73 16.81
C ILE A 387 -14.15 -4.41 15.96
N ILE A 388 -13.94 -3.12 15.64
CA ILE A 388 -12.78 -2.63 14.91
C ILE A 388 -11.49 -2.98 15.67
N ASP A 389 -11.45 -2.70 16.97
CA ASP A 389 -10.29 -3.03 17.81
C ASP A 389 -10.03 -4.54 17.85
N GLY A 390 -11.08 -5.36 17.88
CA GLY A 390 -10.96 -6.82 17.76
C GLY A 390 -10.32 -7.26 16.44
N PHE A 391 -10.68 -6.63 15.32
CA PHE A 391 -10.03 -6.89 14.04
C PHE A 391 -8.57 -6.45 14.01
N GLU A 392 -8.26 -5.25 14.53
CA GLU A 392 -6.87 -4.73 14.59
C GLU A 392 -5.98 -5.68 15.40
N ASN A 393 -6.45 -6.15 16.57
CA ASN A 393 -5.74 -7.13 17.39
C ASN A 393 -5.52 -8.47 16.66
N ASN A 394 -6.52 -8.96 15.92
CA ASN A 394 -6.40 -10.19 15.14
C ASN A 394 -5.37 -10.05 14.00
N ILE A 395 -5.38 -8.93 13.29
CA ILE A 395 -4.41 -8.63 12.22
C ILE A 395 -2.99 -8.58 12.81
N GLN A 396 -2.81 -7.89 13.94
CA GLN A 396 -1.52 -7.81 14.62
C GLN A 396 -1.06 -9.17 15.17
N SER A 397 -1.97 -10.01 15.67
CA SER A 397 -1.65 -11.37 16.10
C SER A 397 -1.13 -12.20 14.93
N ILE A 398 -1.81 -12.18 13.78
CA ILE A 398 -1.41 -12.92 12.59
C ILE A 398 0.00 -12.52 12.12
N GLN A 399 0.32 -11.23 12.20
CA GLN A 399 1.64 -10.70 11.87
C GLN A 399 2.76 -11.24 12.77
N ASN A 400 2.45 -11.68 13.99
CA ASN A 400 3.43 -12.04 15.02
C ASN A 400 3.42 -13.53 15.44
N SER A 401 2.41 -14.31 15.08
CA SER A 401 2.18 -15.64 15.68
C SER A 401 2.36 -16.83 14.73
N THR A 402 2.66 -16.60 13.44
CA THR A 402 2.83 -17.71 12.49
C THR A 402 4.29 -18.14 12.46
N SER A 403 4.57 -19.38 12.85
CA SER A 403 5.92 -19.94 12.88
C SER A 403 6.08 -21.04 11.83
N TYR A 404 7.28 -21.16 11.28
CA TYR A 404 7.63 -22.11 10.23
C TYR A 404 8.86 -22.91 10.63
N ARG A 405 8.84 -24.23 10.46
CA ARG A 405 10.01 -25.09 10.69
C ARG A 405 10.91 -25.03 9.45
N VAL A 406 12.16 -24.61 9.64
CA VAL A 406 13.17 -24.58 8.59
C VAL A 406 14.17 -25.71 8.81
N GLU A 407 14.45 -26.45 7.76
CA GLU A 407 15.45 -27.51 7.78
C GLU A 407 16.32 -27.47 6.53
N ILE A 408 17.63 -27.45 6.76
CA ILE A 408 18.66 -27.54 5.73
C ILE A 408 19.35 -28.88 5.93
N ARG A 409 19.19 -29.80 4.98
CA ARG A 409 19.68 -31.18 5.10
C ARG A 409 20.57 -31.52 3.91
N ARG A 410 21.71 -32.17 4.16
CA ARG A 410 22.58 -32.66 3.09
C ARG A 410 21.80 -33.62 2.17
N SER A 411 21.96 -33.43 0.85
CA SER A 411 21.23 -34.16 -0.20
C SER A 411 22.07 -35.21 -0.90
#